data_AF-A0A7Y4X777-F1
#
_entry.id   AF-A0A7Y4X777-F1
#
_cell.length_a   1.000
_cell.length_b   1.000
_cell.length_c   1.000
_cell.angle_alpha   90.00
_cell.angle_beta   90.00
_cell.angle_gamma   90.00
#
_symmetry.space_group_name_H-M   'P 1'
#
loop_
_entity.id
_entity.type
_entity.pdbx_description
1 polymer ?
#
loop_
_entity_poly.entity_id
_entity_poly.type
_entity_poly.pdbx_seq_one_letter_code
_entity_poly.pdbx_strand_id
1 'polypeptide(L)'
;MFMTEVLGRCSLLEQRVADIYSQFAGSLNDDRALASYWLGMAEEEKHHGKILAAEKAALEVDSDTGYFMPEFSAKLMEMDALLKRVEEKARIGVTKDEAFTLALELEQSELNTIYRDLVLMGRAAVKLMA
;
A
#
# COMPACT_ATOMS: atom_id res chain seq x y z
N MET A 1 -6.76 -14.42 8.36
CA MET A 1 -5.39 -14.52 7.79
C MET A 1 -4.40 -14.26 8.90
N PHE A 2 -3.20 -14.82 8.87
CA PHE A 2 -2.19 -14.51 9.89
C PHE A 2 -1.57 -13.12 9.64
N MET A 3 -1.13 -12.44 10.69
CA MET A 3 -0.55 -11.09 10.61
C MET A 3 0.60 -11.00 9.59
N THR A 4 1.46 -12.02 9.51
CA THR A 4 2.56 -12.08 8.52
C THR A 4 2.04 -12.14 7.08
N GLU A 5 0.94 -12.86 6.83
CA GLU A 5 0.25 -12.87 5.53
C GLU A 5 -0.37 -11.51 5.22
N VAL A 6 -0.98 -10.86 6.21
CA VAL A 6 -1.58 -9.54 6.07
C VAL A 6 -0.51 -8.51 5.73
N LEU A 7 0.60 -8.46 6.47
CA LEU A 7 1.73 -7.55 6.20
C LEU A 7 2.33 -7.79 4.82
N GLY A 8 2.51 -9.06 4.44
CA GLY A 8 2.99 -9.41 3.10
C GLY A 8 2.07 -8.92 1.99
N ARG A 9 0.75 -9.08 2.16
CA ARG A 9 -0.23 -8.57 1.19
C ARG A 9 -0.26 -7.05 1.16
N CYS A 10 -0.22 -6.37 2.30
CA CYS A 10 -0.18 -4.91 2.34
C CYS A 10 1.06 -4.37 1.63
N SER A 11 2.24 -4.94 1.89
CA SER A 11 3.49 -4.56 1.22
C SER A 11 3.40 -4.65 -0.30
N LEU A 12 2.76 -5.71 -0.82
CA LEU A 12 2.51 -5.87 -2.25
C LEU A 12 1.50 -4.85 -2.80
N LEU A 13 0.49 -4.48 -2.02
CA LEU A 13 -0.48 -3.46 -2.42
C LEU A 13 0.19 -2.08 -2.50
N GLU A 14 1.03 -1.70 -1.54
CA GLU A 14 1.82 -0.45 -1.60
C GLU A 14 2.71 -0.39 -2.84
N GLN A 15 3.37 -1.50 -3.17
CA GLN A 15 4.19 -1.56 -4.36
C GLN A 15 3.37 -1.32 -5.64
N ARG A 16 2.13 -1.82 -5.69
CA ARG A 16 1.23 -1.60 -6.83
C ARG A 16 0.76 -0.15 -6.92
N VAL A 17 0.48 0.49 -5.79
CA VAL A 17 0.18 1.94 -5.75
C VAL A 17 1.38 2.75 -6.27
N ALA A 18 2.59 2.42 -5.83
CA ALA A 18 3.81 3.05 -6.32
C ALA A 18 3.98 2.91 -7.85
N ASP A 19 3.64 1.76 -8.40
CA ASP A 19 3.70 1.49 -9.84
C ASP A 19 2.64 2.30 -10.60
N ILE A 20 1.43 2.47 -10.04
CA ILE A 20 0.39 3.35 -10.59
C ILE A 20 0.88 4.79 -10.63
N TYR A 21 1.43 5.32 -9.54
CA TYR A 21 1.96 6.68 -9.49
C TYR A 21 3.13 6.88 -10.46
N SER A 22 4.00 5.88 -10.61
CA SER A 22 5.05 5.89 -11.62
C SER A 22 4.48 5.94 -13.05
N GLN A 23 3.37 5.25 -13.32
CA GLN A 23 2.67 5.31 -14.61
C GLN A 23 2.00 6.67 -14.84
N PHE A 24 1.43 7.30 -13.82
CA PHE A 24 0.92 8.67 -13.93
C PHE A 24 2.04 9.66 -14.27
N ALA A 25 3.21 9.54 -13.63
CA ALA A 25 4.37 10.35 -13.98
C ALA A 25 4.81 10.18 -15.44
N GLY A 26 4.76 8.95 -15.96
CA GLY A 26 5.13 8.64 -17.35
C GLY A 26 4.12 9.15 -18.38
N SER A 27 2.82 9.03 -18.08
CA SER A 27 1.72 9.39 -18.99
C SER A 27 1.32 10.86 -18.95
N LEU A 28 1.53 11.55 -17.82
CA LEU A 28 1.25 12.98 -17.61
C LEU A 28 2.54 13.81 -17.59
N ASN A 29 3.44 13.56 -18.53
CA ASN A 29 4.80 14.11 -18.55
C ASN A 29 4.95 15.47 -19.26
N ASP A 30 3.84 16.04 -19.74
CA ASP A 30 3.78 17.36 -20.37
C ASP A 30 4.11 18.48 -19.38
N ASP A 31 3.90 18.23 -18.08
CA ASP A 31 4.30 19.09 -16.97
C ASP A 31 5.34 18.39 -16.08
N ARG A 32 6.57 18.92 -16.09
CA ARG A 32 7.68 18.36 -15.28
C ARG A 32 7.41 18.42 -13.78
N ALA A 33 6.72 19.44 -13.29
CA ALA A 33 6.41 19.57 -11.87
C ALA A 33 5.41 18.48 -11.47
N LEU A 34 4.40 18.23 -12.32
CA LEU A 34 3.41 17.18 -12.10
C LEU A 34 4.05 15.79 -12.19
N ALA A 35 4.91 15.53 -13.16
CA ALA A 35 5.65 14.26 -13.24
C ALA A 35 6.52 14.04 -11.99
N SER A 36 7.20 15.08 -11.50
CA SER A 36 7.99 15.00 -10.27
C SER A 36 7.14 14.76 -9.03
N TYR A 37 5.93 15.33 -8.96
CA TYR A 37 4.97 15.07 -7.88
C TYR A 37 4.59 13.60 -7.82
N TRP A 38 4.20 13.01 -8.96
CA TRP A 38 3.82 11.60 -9.03
C TRP A 38 4.99 10.65 -8.71
N LEU A 39 6.22 11.00 -9.12
CA LEU A 39 7.41 10.24 -8.71
C LEU A 39 7.68 10.33 -7.19
N GLY A 40 7.39 11.48 -6.58
CA GLY A 40 7.46 11.65 -5.12
C GLY A 40 6.49 10.71 -4.41
N MET A 41 5.21 10.73 -4.81
CA MET A 41 4.18 9.82 -4.30
C MET A 41 4.60 8.35 -4.47
N ALA A 42 5.13 7.99 -5.65
CA ALA A 42 5.61 6.62 -5.90
C ALA A 42 6.76 6.19 -4.96
N GLU A 43 7.64 7.11 -4.56
CA GLU A 43 8.72 6.78 -3.62
C GLU A 43 8.21 6.66 -2.18
N GLU A 44 7.22 7.45 -1.78
CA GLU A 44 6.54 7.33 -0.48
C GLU A 44 5.90 5.93 -0.34
N GLU A 45 5.17 5.46 -1.34
CA GLU A 45 4.55 4.13 -1.28
C GLU A 45 5.57 2.98 -1.31
N LYS A 46 6.68 3.13 -2.05
CA LYS A 46 7.79 2.18 -1.96
C LYS A 46 8.37 2.14 -0.55
N HIS A 47 8.42 3.28 0.15
CA HIS A 47 8.87 3.33 1.52
C HIS A 47 7.91 2.61 2.46
N HIS A 48 6.60 2.80 2.32
CA HIS A 48 5.58 2.06 3.07
C HIS A 48 5.71 0.55 2.85
N GLY A 49 5.83 0.11 1.58
CA GLY A 49 6.01 -1.29 1.23
C GLY A 49 7.25 -1.92 1.88
N LYS A 50 8.37 -1.18 1.94
CA LYS A 50 9.61 -1.61 2.62
C LYS A 50 9.42 -1.76 4.14
N ILE A 51 8.73 -0.81 4.78
CA ILE A 51 8.44 -0.88 6.22
C ILE A 51 7.63 -2.14 6.52
N LEU A 52 6.54 -2.39 5.78
CA LEU A 52 5.68 -3.56 5.98
C LEU A 52 6.43 -4.88 5.78
N ALA A 53 7.31 -4.94 4.77
CA ALA A 53 8.16 -6.11 4.55
C ALA A 53 9.15 -6.34 5.70
N ALA A 54 9.72 -5.27 6.26
CA ALA A 54 10.63 -5.36 7.41
C ALA A 54 9.90 -5.83 8.68
N GLU A 55 8.70 -5.30 8.96
CA GLU A 55 7.86 -5.73 10.07
C GLU A 55 7.45 -7.21 9.94
N LYS A 56 7.11 -7.65 8.72
CA LYS A 56 6.86 -9.08 8.45
C LYS A 56 8.08 -9.93 8.79
N ALA A 57 9.26 -9.53 8.31
CA ALA A 57 10.49 -10.28 8.56
C ALA A 57 10.84 -10.34 10.05
N ALA A 58 10.61 -9.26 10.80
CA ALA A 58 10.82 -9.24 12.25
C ALA A 58 9.93 -10.25 12.97
N LEU A 59 8.64 -10.32 12.62
CA LEU A 59 7.69 -11.27 13.23
C LEU A 59 7.95 -12.74 12.85
N GLU A 60 8.48 -12.99 11.65
CA GLU A 60 8.87 -14.34 11.22
C GLU A 60 10.10 -14.88 11.98
N VAL A 61 10.96 -13.99 12.50
CA VAL A 61 12.10 -14.38 13.35
C VAL A 61 11.66 -14.67 14.79
N ASP A 62 10.60 -14.00 15.26
CA ASP A 62 10.29 -13.92 16.70
C ASP A 62 9.12 -14.81 17.16
N SER A 63 8.31 -15.40 16.25
CA SER A 63 7.04 -16.04 16.67
C SER A 63 6.82 -17.49 16.22
N ASP A 64 6.53 -18.33 17.22
CA ASP A 64 5.88 -19.64 17.14
C ASP A 64 4.34 -19.51 17.18
N THR A 65 3.79 -18.28 17.13
CA THR A 65 2.35 -18.02 17.18
C THR A 65 1.96 -16.89 16.23
N GLY A 66 1.34 -17.25 15.10
CA GLY A 66 0.76 -16.28 14.20
C GLY A 66 -0.51 -15.66 14.81
N TYR A 67 -0.56 -14.32 14.90
CA TYR A 67 -1.78 -13.62 15.29
C TYR A 67 -2.80 -13.69 14.16
N PHE A 68 -3.99 -14.25 14.42
CA PHE A 68 -5.01 -14.44 13.39
C PHE A 68 -5.94 -13.22 13.29
N MET A 69 -6.01 -12.67 12.09
CA MET A 69 -6.68 -11.41 11.70
C MET A 69 -7.76 -11.73 10.63
N PRO A 70 -8.97 -12.17 11.01
CA PRO A 70 -10.04 -12.52 10.07
C PRO A 70 -10.61 -11.32 9.30
N GLU A 71 -10.70 -10.16 9.94
CA GLU A 71 -11.29 -8.92 9.42
C GLU A 71 -10.53 -8.34 8.22
N PHE A 72 -9.24 -8.66 8.08
CA PHE A 72 -8.41 -8.15 6.99
C PHE A 72 -8.66 -8.86 5.66
N SER A 73 -9.27 -10.05 5.65
CA SER A 73 -9.47 -10.80 4.41
C SER A 73 -10.37 -10.04 3.43
N ALA A 74 -11.53 -9.55 3.89
CA ALA A 74 -12.47 -8.79 3.08
C ALA A 74 -11.88 -7.44 2.67
N LYS A 75 -11.28 -6.69 3.61
CA LYS A 75 -10.64 -5.39 3.32
C LYS A 75 -9.57 -5.51 2.24
N LEU A 76 -8.71 -6.52 2.30
CA LEU A 76 -7.66 -6.75 1.31
C LEU A 76 -8.22 -7.18 -0.05
N MET A 77 -9.37 -7.85 -0.10
CA MET A 77 -10.05 -8.17 -1.36
C MET A 77 -10.65 -6.93 -2.02
N GLU A 78 -11.28 -6.06 -1.23
CA GLU A 78 -11.81 -4.78 -1.71
C GLU A 78 -10.69 -3.89 -2.26
N MET A 79 -9.55 -3.83 -1.56
CA MET A 79 -8.37 -3.10 -2.01
C MET A 79 -7.81 -3.66 -3.32
N ASP A 80 -7.72 -4.99 -3.43
CA ASP A 80 -7.23 -5.63 -4.65
C ASP A 80 -8.12 -5.31 -5.86
N ALA A 81 -9.44 -5.28 -5.66
CA ALA A 81 -10.40 -4.92 -6.70
C ALA A 81 -10.30 -3.44 -7.11
N LEU A 82 -10.13 -2.53 -6.13
CA LEU A 82 -9.87 -1.12 -6.37
C LEU A 82 -8.59 -0.94 -7.20
N LEU A 83 -7.48 -1.53 -6.77
CA LEU A 83 -6.20 -1.42 -7.47
C LEU A 83 -6.28 -1.97 -8.89
N LYS A 84 -6.88 -3.14 -9.11
CA LYS A 84 -7.06 -3.70 -10.46
C LYS A 84 -7.77 -2.72 -11.40
N ARG A 85 -8.79 -2.04 -10.91
CA ARG A 85 -9.52 -1.03 -11.69
C ARG A 85 -8.66 0.19 -11.98
N VAL A 86 -7.89 0.67 -11.00
CA VAL A 86 -7.04 1.85 -11.16
C VAL A 86 -5.85 1.54 -12.09
N GLU A 87 -5.21 0.38 -11.93
CA GLU A 87 -4.14 -0.12 -12.80
C GLU A 87 -4.59 -0.19 -14.26
N GLU A 88 -5.79 -0.71 -14.52
CA GLU A 88 -6.34 -0.77 -15.87
C GLU A 88 -6.49 0.62 -16.48
N LYS A 89 -7.02 1.59 -15.70
CA LYS A 89 -7.15 2.98 -16.15
C LYS A 89 -5.79 3.62 -16.40
N ALA A 90 -4.84 3.47 -15.48
CA ALA A 90 -3.48 3.98 -15.62
C ALA A 90 -2.79 3.45 -16.89
N ARG A 91 -3.00 2.17 -17.20
CA ARG A 91 -2.47 1.52 -18.40
C ARG A 91 -3.06 2.06 -19.70
N ILE A 92 -4.37 2.30 -19.75
CA ILE A 92 -5.05 2.87 -20.93
C ILE A 92 -4.65 4.35 -21.14
N GLY A 93 -4.34 5.04 -20.05
CA GLY A 93 -4.06 6.46 -20.01
C GLY A 93 -5.23 7.22 -19.39
N VAL A 94 -4.89 8.21 -18.56
CA VAL A 94 -5.85 9.04 -17.83
C VAL A 94 -5.57 10.50 -18.09
N THR A 95 -6.60 11.34 -17.95
CA THR A 95 -6.43 12.78 -17.84
C THR A 95 -5.86 13.17 -16.47
N LYS A 96 -5.38 14.42 -16.33
CA LYS A 96 -4.86 14.93 -15.05
C LYS A 96 -5.90 14.85 -13.93
N ASP A 97 -7.14 15.28 -14.21
CA ASP A 97 -8.23 15.26 -13.24
C ASP A 97 -8.61 13.83 -12.83
N GLU A 98 -8.61 12.90 -13.77
CA GLU A 98 -8.83 11.48 -13.49
C GLU A 98 -7.72 10.90 -12.63
N ALA A 99 -6.45 11.21 -12.91
CA ALA A 99 -5.32 10.74 -12.11
C ALA A 99 -5.43 11.21 -10.65
N PHE A 100 -5.75 12.49 -10.42
CA PHE A 100 -5.98 13.00 -9.06
C PHE A 100 -7.20 12.38 -8.39
N THR A 101 -8.28 12.14 -9.12
CA THR A 101 -9.47 11.48 -8.59
C THR A 101 -9.17 10.04 -8.17
N LEU A 102 -8.43 9.30 -9.00
CA LEU A 102 -8.02 7.92 -8.69
C LEU A 102 -7.02 7.87 -7.53
N ALA A 103 -6.05 8.80 -7.49
CA ALA A 103 -5.14 8.92 -6.37
C ALA A 103 -5.89 9.22 -5.07
N LEU A 104 -6.84 10.16 -5.08
CA LEU A 104 -7.65 10.45 -3.91
C LEU A 104 -8.44 9.22 -3.44
N GLU A 105 -9.01 8.45 -4.38
CA GLU A 105 -9.72 7.20 -4.05
C GLU A 105 -8.79 6.16 -3.42
N LEU A 106 -7.55 6.03 -3.92
CA LEU A 106 -6.52 5.16 -3.33
C LEU A 106 -6.10 5.64 -1.94
N GLU A 107 -5.84 6.93 -1.75
CA GLU A 107 -5.40 7.46 -0.45
C GLU A 107 -6.49 7.43 0.63
N GLN A 108 -7.76 7.60 0.22
CA GLN A 108 -8.92 7.47 1.09
C GLN A 108 -9.29 6.02 1.37
N SER A 109 -8.77 5.09 0.59
CA SER A 109 -8.98 3.68 0.85
C SER A 109 -8.36 3.29 2.19
N GLU A 110 -8.86 2.22 2.80
CA GLU A 110 -8.45 1.75 4.12
C GLU A 110 -6.96 1.37 4.21
N LEU A 111 -6.15 1.48 3.16
CA LEU A 111 -4.74 1.12 3.13
C LEU A 111 -3.94 1.89 4.20
N ASN A 112 -4.16 3.20 4.30
CA ASN A 112 -3.57 4.06 5.32
C ASN A 112 -4.07 3.76 6.75
N THR A 113 -5.29 3.25 6.89
CA THR A 113 -5.89 2.83 8.18
C THR A 113 -5.34 1.48 8.61
N ILE A 114 -5.27 0.52 7.68
CA ILE A 114 -4.70 -0.82 7.82
C ILE A 114 -3.23 -0.72 8.23
N TYR A 115 -2.45 0.14 7.57
CA TYR A 115 -1.05 0.42 7.92
C TYR A 115 -0.93 0.90 9.37
N ARG A 116 -1.76 1.89 9.76
CA ARG A 116 -1.77 2.42 11.13
C ARG A 116 -2.11 1.33 12.15
N ASP A 117 -3.15 0.55 11.90
CA ASP A 117 -3.58 -0.51 12.80
C ASP A 117 -2.49 -1.58 12.97
N LEU A 118 -1.84 -1.99 11.87
CA LEU A 118 -0.79 -3.01 11.90
C LEU A 118 0.50 -2.53 12.58
N VAL A 119 0.95 -1.30 12.30
CA VAL A 119 2.15 -0.73 12.94
C VAL A 119 1.92 -0.49 14.43
N LEU A 120 0.73 -0.03 14.82
CA LEU A 120 0.37 0.15 16.23
C LEU A 120 0.32 -1.20 16.97
N MET A 121 -0.25 -2.24 16.36
CA MET A 121 -0.32 -3.58 16.94
C MET A 121 1.06 -4.24 17.02
N GLY A 122 1.90 -4.15 15.97
CA GLY A 122 3.26 -4.70 15.96
C GLY A 122 4.15 -4.09 17.05
N ARG A 123 4.11 -2.76 17.21
CA ARG A 123 4.86 -2.06 18.28
C ARG A 123 4.36 -2.38 19.69
N ALA A 124 3.06 -2.62 19.85
CA ALA A 124 2.49 -3.01 21.14
C ALA A 124 2.88 -4.45 21.53
N ALA A 125 2.89 -5.37 20.56
CA ALA A 125 3.29 -6.76 20.77
C ALA A 125 4.78 -6.86 21.17
N VAL A 126 5.67 -6.15 20.46
CA VAL A 126 7.11 -6.12 20.78
C VAL A 126 7.38 -5.53 22.17
N LYS A 127 6.61 -4.52 22.60
CA LYS A 127 6.78 -3.90 23.94
C LYS A 127 6.28 -4.77 25.10
N LEU A 128 5.37 -5.71 24.87
CA LEU A 128 4.87 -6.60 25.93
C LEU A 128 5.80 -7.80 26.16
N MET A 129 6.75 -8.04 25.26
CA MET A 129 7.70 -9.15 25.31
C MET A 129 9.14 -8.71 25.68
N ALA A 130 9.37 -7.40 25.87
CA ALA A 130 10.64 -6.81 26.32
C ALA A 130 10.56 -6.38 27.79
#